data_AF-A0A9X9F170-F1
#
_entry.id   AF-A0A9X9F170-F1
#
_cell.length_a   1.000
_cell.length_b   1.000
_cell.length_c   1.000
_cell.angle_alpha   90.00
_cell.angle_beta   90.00
_cell.angle_gamma   90.00
#
_symmetry.space_group_name_H-M   'P 1'
#
loop_
_entity.id
_entity.type
_entity.pdbx_description
1 polymer ?
#
loop_
_entity_poly.entity_id
_entity_poly.type
_entity_poly.pdbx_seq_one_letter_code
_entity_poly.pdbx_strand_id
1 'polypeptide(L)'
;QPIKPYLRFDDPANRIIAMPAYIGGEFKVSGIKWIASFPKNIEKGIQRAHSVTILNDAMTGKPFATLNTAMVSVIRTASVTGLMIREFVKLRDLNNIKVGIIGFGPIGQMHLKMVTALLGDKIESVYLYDINGIKDELIPEEIYSKTQKVNAYEEAYNDADIFITCTVSAEGYIDKKPKDGAL
;
A
#
# COMPACT_ATOMS: atom_id res chain seq x y z
N GLN A 1 -11.93 17.59 4.32
CA GLN A 1 -11.26 17.09 3.11
C GLN A 1 -12.33 16.85 2.05
N PRO A 2 -12.29 17.52 0.88
CA PRO A 2 -13.27 17.28 -0.17
C PRO A 2 -13.09 15.90 -0.82
N ILE A 3 -14.12 15.45 -1.54
CA ILE A 3 -14.02 14.27 -2.40
C ILE A 3 -12.98 14.54 -3.48
N LYS A 4 -12.07 13.59 -3.70
CA LYS A 4 -11.02 13.68 -4.72
C LYS A 4 -11.62 13.52 -6.13
N PRO A 5 -11.55 14.53 -7.01
CA PRO A 5 -11.99 14.36 -8.40
C PRO A 5 -10.97 13.56 -9.20
N TYR A 6 -11.48 12.82 -10.18
CA TYR A 6 -10.69 12.04 -11.13
C TYR A 6 -10.77 12.71 -12.50
N LEU A 7 -9.66 13.23 -12.98
CA LEU A 7 -9.52 13.64 -14.36
C LEU A 7 -9.27 12.39 -15.21
N ARG A 8 -10.25 12.05 -16.05
CA ARG A 8 -10.17 10.99 -17.07
C ARG A 8 -10.31 11.61 -18.45
N PHE A 9 -9.64 11.00 -19.41
CA PHE A 9 -9.56 11.41 -20.81
C PHE A 9 -9.13 10.20 -21.63
N ASP A 10 -9.14 10.30 -22.97
CA ASP A 10 -8.68 9.32 -23.96
C ASP A 10 -8.79 7.84 -23.53
N ASP A 11 -7.75 7.30 -22.87
CA ASP A 11 -7.76 5.95 -22.29
C ASP A 11 -8.42 5.97 -20.89
N PRO A 12 -9.59 5.32 -20.71
CA PRO A 12 -10.31 5.33 -19.44
C PRO A 12 -9.55 4.63 -18.31
N ALA A 13 -8.53 3.82 -18.60
CA ALA A 13 -7.66 3.22 -17.59
C ALA A 13 -6.69 4.26 -16.98
N ASN A 14 -6.39 5.33 -17.73
CA ASN A 14 -5.56 6.43 -17.26
C ASN A 14 -6.40 7.41 -16.43
N ARG A 15 -5.77 7.95 -15.39
CA ARG A 15 -6.39 9.00 -14.58
C ARG A 15 -5.34 9.87 -13.93
N ILE A 16 -5.73 11.11 -13.65
CA ILE A 16 -5.02 12.00 -12.74
C ILE A 16 -5.97 12.43 -11.64
N ILE A 17 -5.51 12.36 -10.39
CA ILE A 17 -6.35 12.56 -9.22
C ILE A 17 -5.84 13.78 -8.46
N ALA A 18 -6.72 14.76 -8.26
CA ALA A 18 -6.49 15.86 -7.32
C ALA A 18 -6.95 15.43 -5.93
N MET A 19 -6.06 15.50 -4.95
CA MET A 19 -6.35 15.15 -3.56
C MET A 19 -6.02 16.33 -2.65
N PRO A 20 -6.83 17.41 -2.64
CA PRO A 20 -6.63 18.52 -1.75
C PRO A 20 -7.09 18.19 -0.33
N ALA A 21 -6.38 18.72 0.67
CA ALA A 21 -6.73 18.61 2.07
C ALA A 21 -6.21 19.83 2.86
N TYR A 22 -6.81 20.05 4.03
CA TYR A 22 -6.34 20.98 5.05
C TYR A 22 -6.24 20.22 6.36
N ILE A 23 -5.13 20.44 7.07
CA ILE A 23 -4.89 19.92 8.41
C ILE A 23 -4.88 21.12 9.36
N GLY A 24 -5.90 21.18 10.23
CA GLY A 24 -6.04 22.21 11.25
C GLY A 24 -5.18 21.96 12.49
N GLY A 25 -5.56 22.56 13.62
CA GLY A 25 -4.84 22.43 14.89
C GLY A 25 -3.46 23.08 14.82
N GLU A 26 -2.44 22.34 15.26
CA GLU A 26 -1.06 22.82 15.32
C GLU A 26 -0.39 22.90 13.94
N PHE A 27 -0.88 22.15 12.94
CA PHE A 27 -0.25 22.11 11.62
C PHE A 27 -0.61 23.36 10.79
N LYS A 28 -1.90 23.71 10.70
CA LYS A 28 -2.40 24.81 9.84
C LYS A 28 -1.79 24.79 8.43
N VAL A 29 -1.73 23.61 7.81
CA VAL A 29 -1.22 23.41 6.45
C VAL A 29 -2.36 22.98 5.54
N SER A 30 -2.47 23.62 4.38
CA SER A 30 -3.27 23.10 3.27
C SER A 30 -2.36 22.57 2.18
N GLY A 31 -2.87 21.72 1.32
CA GLY A 31 -2.08 21.20 0.22
C GLY A 31 -2.88 20.32 -0.69
N ILE A 32 -2.24 19.91 -1.78
CA ILE A 32 -2.82 19.03 -2.78
C ILE A 32 -1.78 18.04 -3.24
N LYS A 33 -2.14 16.75 -3.21
CA LYS A 33 -1.42 15.74 -4.00
C LYS A 33 -2.06 15.65 -5.37
N TRP A 34 -1.26 15.86 -6.40
CA TRP A 34 -1.61 15.63 -7.78
C TRP A 34 -0.91 14.36 -8.24
N ILE A 35 -1.68 13.29 -8.50
CA ILE A 35 -1.14 11.97 -8.79
C ILE A 35 -1.71 11.39 -10.09
N ALA A 36 -0.82 11.11 -11.03
CA ALA A 36 -1.11 10.40 -12.27
C ALA A 36 -1.03 8.88 -12.03
N SER A 37 -1.90 8.11 -12.69
CA SER A 37 -1.84 6.65 -12.73
C SER A 37 -2.14 6.14 -14.13
N PHE A 38 -1.11 5.55 -14.75
CA PHE A 38 -1.09 5.09 -16.13
C PHE A 38 -0.64 3.63 -16.16
N PRO A 39 -1.57 2.66 -16.10
CA PRO A 39 -1.26 1.23 -16.01
C PRO A 39 -0.23 0.72 -17.03
N LYS A 40 -0.39 1.11 -18.30
CA LYS A 40 0.46 0.66 -19.43
C LYS A 40 1.87 1.25 -19.45
N ASN A 41 2.22 2.17 -18.53
CA ASN A 41 3.59 2.71 -18.47
C ASN A 41 4.65 1.63 -18.20
N ILE A 42 4.27 0.56 -17.49
CA ILE A 42 5.18 -0.52 -17.15
C ILE A 42 5.74 -1.23 -18.39
N GLU A 43 4.97 -1.31 -19.48
CA GLU A 43 5.39 -1.88 -20.77
C GLU A 43 6.49 -1.06 -21.43
N LYS A 44 6.62 0.21 -21.03
CA LYS A 44 7.62 1.16 -21.54
C LYS A 44 8.78 1.38 -20.55
N GLY A 45 8.85 0.59 -19.48
CA GLY A 45 9.84 0.77 -18.40
C GLY A 45 9.60 2.03 -17.56
N ILE A 46 8.42 2.63 -17.62
CA ILE A 46 8.05 3.84 -16.87
C ILE A 46 7.20 3.43 -15.65
N GLN A 47 7.38 4.12 -14.52
CA GLN A 47 6.55 3.86 -13.35
C GLN A 47 5.07 4.15 -13.63
N ARG A 48 4.18 3.30 -13.09
CA ARG A 48 2.73 3.46 -13.24
C ARG A 48 2.22 4.79 -12.69
N ALA A 49 2.80 5.26 -11.60
CA ALA A 49 2.31 6.42 -10.87
C ALA A 49 3.41 7.46 -10.67
N HIS A 50 3.03 8.73 -10.85
CA HIS A 50 3.89 9.88 -10.60
C HIS A 50 3.08 10.91 -9.84
N SER A 51 3.69 11.55 -8.84
CA SER A 51 2.97 12.55 -8.05
C SER A 51 3.84 13.68 -7.55
N VAL A 52 3.22 14.85 -7.52
CA VAL A 52 3.71 16.02 -6.80
C VAL A 52 2.74 16.37 -5.68
N THR A 53 3.27 16.90 -4.59
CA THR A 53 2.47 17.53 -3.54
C THR A 53 2.89 18.97 -3.40
N ILE A 54 1.92 19.88 -3.44
CA ILE A 54 2.10 21.29 -3.15
C ILE A 54 1.57 21.53 -1.74
N LEU A 55 2.34 22.22 -0.90
CA LEU A 55 1.95 22.63 0.44
C LEU A 55 1.83 24.15 0.49
N ASN A 56 0.77 24.60 1.15
CA ASN A 56 0.40 26.00 1.31
C ASN A 56 0.26 26.31 2.80
N ASP A 57 0.80 27.46 3.18
CA ASP A 57 0.51 28.07 4.48
C ASP A 57 -0.99 28.40 4.50
N ALA A 58 -1.73 27.84 5.46
CA ALA A 58 -3.20 27.96 5.43
C ALA A 58 -3.70 29.36 5.81
N MET A 59 -2.86 30.21 6.41
CA MET A 59 -3.24 31.57 6.80
C MET A 59 -3.09 32.56 5.65
N THR A 60 -2.05 32.39 4.84
CA THR A 60 -1.67 33.31 3.76
C THR A 60 -1.99 32.77 2.37
N GLY A 61 -2.24 31.46 2.24
CA GLY A 61 -2.41 30.76 0.97
C GLY A 61 -1.11 30.57 0.17
N LYS A 62 0.02 31.10 0.65
CA LYS A 62 1.30 31.04 -0.07
C LYS A 62 1.79 29.59 -0.17
N PRO A 63 2.09 29.08 -1.37
CA PRO A 63 2.77 27.80 -1.51
C PRO A 63 4.20 27.93 -0.95
N PHE A 64 4.60 27.02 -0.08
CA PHE A 64 5.94 27.03 0.52
C PHE A 64 6.76 25.79 0.16
N ALA A 65 6.15 24.73 -0.37
CA ALA A 65 6.87 23.54 -0.82
C ALA A 65 6.18 22.88 -2.01
N THR A 66 7.01 22.31 -2.90
CA THR A 66 6.59 21.35 -3.93
C THR A 66 7.50 20.13 -3.86
N LEU A 67 6.90 18.96 -3.68
CA LEU A 67 7.63 17.72 -3.38
C LEU A 67 7.26 16.65 -4.41
N ASN A 68 8.26 15.93 -4.95
CA ASN A 68 7.99 14.62 -5.54
C ASN A 68 7.57 13.66 -4.42
N THR A 69 6.40 13.04 -4.57
CA THR A 69 5.73 12.33 -3.46
C THR A 69 5.44 10.86 -3.75
N ALA A 70 6.13 10.25 -4.71
CA ALA A 70 5.97 8.83 -4.99
C ALA A 70 6.24 7.97 -3.72
N MET A 71 7.39 8.17 -3.07
CA MET A 71 7.76 7.44 -1.85
C MET A 71 6.82 7.75 -0.68
N VAL A 72 6.50 9.02 -0.45
CA VAL A 72 5.53 9.43 0.59
C VAL A 72 4.18 8.76 0.36
N SER A 73 3.71 8.66 -0.89
CA SER A 73 2.44 8.02 -1.21
C SER A 73 2.46 6.52 -0.90
N VAL A 74 3.60 5.85 -1.09
CA VAL A 74 3.78 4.42 -0.77
C VAL A 74 3.81 4.23 0.76
N ILE A 75 4.64 4.99 1.48
CA ILE A 75 4.77 4.92 2.95
C ILE A 75 3.41 5.17 3.61
N ARG A 76 2.74 6.30 3.31
CA ARG A 76 1.47 6.65 3.94
C ARG A 76 0.33 5.69 3.59
N THR A 77 0.45 4.92 2.51
CA THR A 77 -0.51 3.85 2.20
C THR A 77 -0.29 2.66 3.14
N ALA A 78 0.96 2.21 3.29
CA ALA A 78 1.30 1.15 4.23
C ALA A 78 1.05 1.54 5.69
N SER A 79 1.25 2.81 6.07
CA SER A 79 1.00 3.28 7.43
C SER A 79 -0.47 3.20 7.85
N VAL A 80 -1.41 3.38 6.93
CA VAL A 80 -2.84 3.20 7.22
C VAL A 80 -3.12 1.73 7.56
N THR A 81 -2.62 0.81 6.74
CA THR A 81 -2.72 -0.64 7.01
C THR A 81 -2.02 -1.00 8.31
N GLY A 82 -0.84 -0.45 8.57
CA GLY A 82 -0.08 -0.69 9.80
C GLY A 82 -0.81 -0.24 11.06
N LEU A 83 -1.54 0.87 11.02
CA LEU A 83 -2.42 1.26 12.13
C LEU A 83 -3.49 0.19 12.39
N MET A 84 -4.17 -0.28 11.34
CA MET A 84 -5.21 -1.31 11.46
C MET A 84 -4.64 -2.62 12.02
N ILE A 85 -3.50 -3.07 11.51
CA ILE A 85 -2.80 -4.26 11.99
C ILE A 85 -2.41 -4.10 13.46
N ARG A 86 -1.85 -2.96 13.85
CA ARG A 86 -1.43 -2.70 15.23
C ARG A 86 -2.59 -2.80 16.20
N GLU A 87 -3.71 -2.15 15.90
CA GLU A 87 -4.89 -2.20 16.76
C GLU A 87 -5.51 -3.61 16.77
N PHE A 88 -5.58 -4.29 15.63
CA PHE A 88 -6.09 -5.65 15.52
C PHE A 88 -5.28 -6.65 16.36
N VAL A 89 -3.95 -6.64 16.22
CA VAL A 89 -3.03 -7.52 16.97
C VAL A 89 -3.12 -7.22 18.47
N LYS A 90 -3.24 -5.95 18.86
CA LYS A 90 -3.42 -5.55 20.26
C LYS A 90 -4.75 -6.04 20.84
N LEU A 91 -5.86 -5.87 20.12
CA LEU A 91 -7.20 -6.24 20.59
C LEU A 91 -7.38 -7.75 20.76
N ARG A 92 -6.67 -8.54 19.96
CA ARG A 92 -6.76 -10.01 19.96
C ARG A 92 -5.59 -10.71 20.65
N ASP A 93 -4.64 -9.96 21.19
CA ASP A 93 -3.39 -10.46 21.78
C ASP A 93 -2.68 -11.52 20.91
N LEU A 94 -2.57 -11.22 19.60
CA LEU A 94 -2.04 -12.20 18.64
C LEU A 94 -0.51 -12.35 18.74
N ASN A 95 -0.06 -13.58 18.57
CA ASN A 95 1.32 -14.02 18.38
C ASN A 95 1.34 -15.14 17.33
N ASN A 96 2.51 -15.52 16.81
CA ASN A 96 2.66 -16.51 15.74
C ASN A 96 1.76 -16.21 14.53
N ILE A 97 1.86 -14.98 14.03
CA ILE A 97 0.98 -14.41 13.02
C ILE A 97 1.45 -14.86 11.63
N LYS A 98 0.53 -15.41 10.84
CA LYS A 98 0.75 -15.72 9.42
C LYS A 98 0.25 -14.58 8.55
N VAL A 99 1.11 -14.04 7.70
CA VAL A 99 0.78 -12.89 6.85
C VAL A 99 0.79 -13.27 5.37
N GLY A 100 -0.31 -13.05 4.67
CA GLY A 100 -0.38 -13.16 3.23
C GLY A 100 -0.32 -11.79 2.55
N ILE A 101 0.54 -11.63 1.54
CA ILE A 101 0.60 -10.41 0.72
C ILE A 101 0.53 -10.79 -0.75
N ILE A 102 -0.43 -10.22 -1.46
CA ILE A 102 -0.58 -10.44 -2.91
C ILE A 102 -0.41 -9.14 -3.70
N GLY A 103 0.29 -9.24 -4.84
CA GLY A 103 0.78 -8.09 -5.60
C GLY A 103 2.04 -7.50 -4.95
N PHE A 104 3.20 -7.79 -5.53
CA PHE A 104 4.51 -7.46 -4.99
C PHE A 104 5.22 -6.33 -5.73
N GLY A 105 4.44 -5.40 -6.29
CA GLY A 105 4.93 -4.10 -6.72
C GLY A 105 5.35 -3.19 -5.54
N PRO A 106 5.62 -1.89 -5.78
CA PRO A 106 6.10 -0.97 -4.75
C PRO A 106 5.22 -0.89 -3.49
N ILE A 107 3.90 -1.05 -3.64
CA ILE A 107 2.97 -1.07 -2.51
C ILE A 107 3.13 -2.33 -1.67
N GLY A 108 3.17 -3.52 -2.29
CA GLY A 108 3.35 -4.79 -1.59
C GLY A 108 4.70 -4.88 -0.87
N GLN A 109 5.78 -4.42 -1.52
CA GLN A 109 7.11 -4.36 -0.90
C GLN A 109 7.15 -3.45 0.33
N MET A 110 6.48 -2.30 0.29
CA MET A 110 6.38 -1.43 1.47
C MET A 110 5.51 -2.05 2.56
N HIS A 111 4.46 -2.79 2.21
CA HIS A 111 3.65 -3.51 3.20
C HIS A 111 4.46 -4.60 3.88
N LEU A 112 5.32 -5.34 3.16
CA LEU A 112 6.24 -6.29 3.77
C LEU A 112 7.18 -5.59 4.75
N LYS A 113 7.85 -4.51 4.34
CA LYS A 113 8.72 -3.72 5.23
C LYS A 113 7.99 -3.22 6.48
N MET A 114 6.76 -2.72 6.29
CA MET A 114 5.92 -2.24 7.38
C MET A 114 5.54 -3.37 8.34
N VAL A 115 5.09 -4.52 7.83
CA VAL A 115 4.71 -5.69 8.64
C VAL A 115 5.91 -6.20 9.42
N THR A 116 7.07 -6.34 8.78
CA THR A 116 8.32 -6.76 9.43
C THR A 116 8.69 -5.82 10.58
N ALA A 117 8.67 -4.51 10.34
CA ALA A 117 9.00 -3.52 11.36
C ALA A 117 7.96 -3.45 12.51
N LEU A 118 6.68 -3.67 12.20
CA LEU A 118 5.59 -3.54 13.16
C LEU A 118 5.40 -4.77 14.03
N LEU A 119 5.53 -5.97 13.46
CA LEU A 119 5.22 -7.24 14.13
C LEU A 119 6.46 -7.97 14.63
N GLY A 120 7.62 -7.81 13.97
CA GLY A 120 8.89 -8.42 14.36
C GLY A 120 8.75 -9.92 14.66
N ASP A 121 9.12 -10.31 15.88
CA ASP A 121 9.12 -11.71 16.33
C ASP A 121 7.73 -12.34 16.42
N LYS A 122 6.66 -11.54 16.41
CA LYS A 122 5.29 -12.07 16.37
C LYS A 122 4.96 -12.75 15.05
N ILE A 123 5.74 -12.53 13.99
CA ILE A 123 5.53 -13.16 12.69
C ILE A 123 5.98 -14.63 12.75
N GLU A 124 5.07 -15.55 12.45
CA GLU A 124 5.40 -16.97 12.22
C GLU A 124 5.90 -17.16 10.78
N SER A 125 5.10 -16.75 9.81
CA SER A 125 5.41 -16.87 8.38
C SER A 125 4.80 -15.76 7.55
N VAL A 126 5.42 -15.50 6.39
CA VAL A 126 4.93 -14.59 5.36
C VAL A 126 4.78 -15.36 4.05
N TYR A 127 3.64 -15.24 3.40
CA TYR A 127 3.36 -15.82 2.09
C TYR A 127 3.20 -14.69 1.07
N LEU A 128 4.01 -14.72 0.02
CA LEU A 128 4.00 -13.71 -1.03
C LEU A 128 3.56 -14.31 -2.36
N TYR A 129 2.64 -13.62 -3.05
CA TYR A 129 2.19 -13.98 -4.39
C TYR A 129 2.17 -12.77 -5.32
N ASP A 130 2.71 -12.92 -6.53
CA ASP A 130 2.52 -11.99 -7.64
C ASP A 130 2.45 -12.78 -8.94
N ILE A 131 1.55 -12.39 -9.85
CA ILE A 131 1.36 -13.04 -11.16
C ILE A 131 2.63 -12.98 -12.04
N ASN A 132 3.50 -12.01 -11.81
CA ASN A 132 4.77 -11.85 -12.53
C ASN A 132 5.96 -12.51 -11.82
N GLY A 133 5.70 -13.24 -10.72
CA GLY A 133 6.73 -13.77 -9.85
C GLY A 133 7.40 -12.70 -8.97
N ILE A 134 8.25 -13.17 -8.06
CA ILE A 134 8.92 -12.33 -7.05
C ILE A 134 10.41 -12.63 -7.07
N LYS A 135 11.21 -11.57 -7.24
CA LYS A 135 12.68 -11.62 -7.14
C LYS A 135 13.09 -11.59 -5.68
N ASP A 136 14.06 -12.43 -5.31
CA ASP A 136 14.54 -12.56 -3.92
C ASP A 136 15.15 -11.26 -3.39
N GLU A 137 15.77 -10.48 -4.28
CA GLU A 137 16.35 -9.16 -4.01
C GLU A 137 15.37 -8.15 -3.39
N LEU A 138 14.06 -8.36 -3.60
CA LEU A 138 12.99 -7.47 -3.13
C LEU A 138 12.48 -7.84 -1.73
N ILE A 139 12.93 -8.97 -1.18
CA ILE A 139 12.56 -9.45 0.15
C ILE A 139 13.65 -9.03 1.14
N PRO A 140 13.31 -8.30 2.23
CA PRO A 140 14.30 -7.91 3.24
C PRO A 140 14.95 -9.14 3.89
N GLU A 141 16.26 -9.08 4.10
CA GLU A 141 17.06 -10.19 4.64
C GLU A 141 16.54 -10.67 5.99
N GLU A 142 16.12 -9.73 6.85
CA GLU A 142 15.65 -9.99 8.20
C GLU A 142 14.37 -10.83 8.28
N ILE A 143 13.57 -10.88 7.20
CA ILE A 143 12.32 -11.67 7.15
C ILE A 143 12.39 -12.80 6.12
N TYR A 144 13.48 -12.90 5.38
CA TYR A 144 13.64 -13.84 4.27
C TYR A 144 13.41 -15.29 4.71
N SER A 145 13.97 -15.70 5.85
CA SER A 145 13.86 -17.08 6.38
C SER A 145 12.42 -17.48 6.76
N LYS A 146 11.55 -16.51 7.04
CA LYS A 146 10.13 -16.71 7.34
C LYS A 146 9.23 -16.50 6.11
N THR A 147 9.80 -16.12 4.97
CA THR A 147 9.05 -15.74 3.77
C THR A 147 9.02 -16.89 2.76
N GLN A 148 7.83 -17.21 2.27
CA GLN A 148 7.59 -18.21 1.24
C GLN A 148 6.92 -17.54 0.03
N LYS A 149 7.51 -17.72 -1.15
CA LYS A 149 6.87 -17.35 -2.42
C LYS A 149 5.95 -18.49 -2.83
N VAL A 150 4.67 -18.19 -3.02
CA VAL A 150 3.65 -19.19 -3.38
C VAL A 150 3.22 -19.03 -4.83
N ASN A 151 2.54 -20.04 -5.40
CA ASN A 151 2.19 -20.07 -6.82
C ASN A 151 0.73 -19.69 -7.09
N ALA A 152 -0.09 -19.62 -6.05
CA ALA A 152 -1.49 -19.20 -6.12
C ALA A 152 -1.84 -18.27 -4.95
N TYR A 153 -2.82 -17.38 -5.16
CA TYR A 153 -3.22 -16.43 -4.12
C TYR A 153 -3.83 -17.16 -2.91
N GLU A 154 -4.46 -18.31 -3.15
CA GLU A 154 -5.09 -19.15 -2.14
C GLU A 154 -4.10 -19.65 -1.09
N GLU A 155 -2.88 -19.97 -1.51
CA GLU A 155 -1.82 -20.41 -0.60
C GLU A 155 -1.39 -19.28 0.36
N ALA A 156 -1.47 -18.03 -0.09
CA ALA A 156 -1.25 -16.86 0.77
C ALA A 156 -2.51 -16.46 1.57
N TYR A 157 -3.69 -17.00 1.24
CA TYR A 157 -4.98 -16.55 1.77
C TYR A 157 -5.55 -17.48 2.83
N ASN A 158 -5.59 -18.79 2.57
CA ASN A 158 -6.44 -19.73 3.30
C ASN A 158 -6.15 -19.77 4.81
N ASP A 159 -4.87 -19.71 5.21
CA ASP A 159 -4.43 -19.81 6.61
C ASP A 159 -3.89 -18.49 7.19
N ALA A 160 -3.95 -17.39 6.44
CA ALA A 160 -3.45 -16.10 6.87
C ALA A 160 -4.29 -15.52 8.01
N ASP A 161 -3.62 -15.04 9.05
CA ASP A 161 -4.23 -14.21 10.10
C ASP A 161 -4.41 -12.77 9.63
N ILE A 162 -3.55 -12.32 8.73
CA ILE A 162 -3.59 -11.00 8.11
C ILE A 162 -3.36 -11.17 6.60
N PHE A 163 -4.30 -10.73 5.78
CA PHE A 163 -4.20 -10.81 4.33
C PHE A 163 -4.24 -9.43 3.65
N ILE A 164 -3.23 -9.12 2.84
CA ILE A 164 -3.02 -7.79 2.27
C ILE A 164 -3.07 -7.83 0.75
N THR A 165 -4.04 -7.13 0.15
CA THR A 165 -4.18 -7.00 -1.30
C THR A 165 -3.50 -5.73 -1.83
N CYS A 166 -2.44 -5.89 -2.61
CA CYS A 166 -1.66 -4.82 -3.23
C CYS A 166 -1.67 -4.89 -4.77
N THR A 167 -2.70 -5.53 -5.35
CA THR A 167 -2.82 -5.75 -6.80
C THR A 167 -3.39 -4.53 -7.52
N VAL A 168 -3.40 -4.60 -8.85
CA VAL A 168 -4.05 -3.62 -9.73
C VAL A 168 -5.28 -4.19 -10.45
N SER A 169 -5.79 -5.33 -9.99
CA SER A 169 -6.96 -5.98 -10.62
C SER A 169 -8.14 -5.02 -10.66
N ALA A 170 -8.85 -5.01 -11.80
CA ALA A 170 -10.11 -4.29 -11.94
C ALA A 170 -11.31 -5.13 -11.46
N GLU A 171 -11.13 -6.44 -11.31
CA GLU A 171 -12.16 -7.42 -10.96
C GLU A 171 -11.85 -8.08 -9.62
N GLY A 172 -12.91 -8.47 -8.91
CA GLY A 172 -12.78 -9.27 -7.69
C GLY A 172 -12.36 -10.70 -8.02
N TYR A 173 -11.32 -11.19 -7.35
CA TYR A 173 -10.75 -12.52 -7.58
C TYR A 173 -10.67 -13.37 -6.32
N ILE A 174 -11.06 -12.83 -5.16
CA ILE A 174 -11.14 -13.58 -3.90
C ILE A 174 -12.61 -13.93 -3.68
N ASP A 175 -12.93 -15.21 -3.82
CA ASP A 175 -14.29 -15.73 -3.76
C ASP A 175 -14.49 -16.73 -2.59
N LYS A 176 -13.45 -16.96 -1.80
CA LYS A 176 -13.47 -17.86 -0.63
C LYS A 176 -13.71 -17.09 0.65
N LYS A 177 -14.24 -17.79 1.66
CA LYS A 177 -14.35 -17.27 3.03
C LYS A 177 -12.94 -17.20 3.64
N PRO A 178 -12.57 -16.11 4.35
CA PRO A 178 -11.30 -16.04 5.06
C PRO A 178 -11.29 -17.00 6.25
N LYS A 179 -10.09 -17.30 6.75
CA LYS A 179 -9.91 -17.94 8.07
C LYS A 179 -10.71 -17.18 9.12
N ASP A 180 -11.38 -17.93 10.01
CA ASP A 180 -12.17 -17.30 11.06
C ASP A 180 -11.29 -16.43 11.96
N GLY A 181 -11.67 -15.16 12.05
CA GLY A 181 -10.94 -14.18 12.84
C GLY A 181 -9.72 -13.55 12.16
N ALA A 182 -9.51 -13.78 10.86
CA ALA A 182 -8.49 -13.07 10.09
C ALA A 182 -8.83 -11.58 9.86
N LEU A 183 -7.80 -10.79 9.57
CA LEU A 183 -7.85 -9.39 9.14
C LEU A 183 -7.65 -9.27 7.63
#